data_AF-A0A149PCH8-F1
#
_entry.id   AF-A0A149PCH8-F1
#
_cell.length_a   1.000
_cell.length_b   1.000
_cell.length_c   1.000
_cell.angle_alpha   90.00
_cell.angle_beta   90.00
_cell.angle_gamma   90.00
#
_symmetry.space_group_name_H-M   'P 1'
#
loop_
_entity.id
_entity.type
_entity.pdbx_description
1 polymer ?
#
loop_
_entity_poly.entity_id
_entity_poly.type
_entity_poly.pdbx_seq_one_letter_code
_entity_poly.pdbx_strand_id
1 'polypeptide(L)' 'MAASTNNPKYAAKMLGYDQKTFGWMLHEFKPSNGLGPADNVIWHDNGDVYFRGNFVANFHDWAD' A
#
# COMPACT_ATOMS: atom_id res chain seq x y z
N MET A 1 7.85 14.79 -9.43
CA MET A 1 7.12 13.52 -9.57
C MET A 1 7.05 12.93 -8.18
N ALA A 2 5.86 12.67 -7.65
CA ALA A 2 5.71 11.93 -6.40
C ALA A 2 6.41 10.57 -6.55
N ALA A 3 7.16 10.12 -5.55
CA ALA A 3 7.78 8.81 -5.58
C ALA A 3 6.69 7.73 -5.49
N SER A 4 6.85 6.66 -6.26
CA SER A 4 5.93 5.53 -6.19
C SER A 4 6.64 4.21 -6.43
N THR A 5 6.07 3.13 -5.92
CA THR A 5 6.65 1.79 -6.03
C THR A 5 5.58 0.71 -5.93
N ASN A 6 5.82 -0.43 -6.55
CA ASN A 6 5.04 -1.66 -6.38
C ASN A 6 5.79 -2.71 -5.54
N ASN A 7 6.97 -2.36 -5.01
CA ASN A 7 7.75 -3.25 -4.17
C ASN A 7 7.38 -3.02 -2.69
N PRO A 8 6.81 -4.02 -1.99
CA PRO A 8 6.35 -3.87 -0.61
C PRO A 8 7.44 -3.42 0.38
N LYS A 9 8.68 -3.88 0.20
CA LYS A 9 9.79 -3.51 1.11
C LYS A 9 10.18 -2.04 0.96
N TYR A 10 10.19 -1.55 -0.28
CA TYR A 10 10.42 -0.13 -0.53
C TYR A 10 9.23 0.72 -0.11
N ALA A 11 8.00 0.26 -0.35
CA ALA A 11 6.78 0.93 0.08
C ALA A 11 6.75 1.11 1.61
N ALA A 12 7.06 0.07 2.38
CA ALA A 12 7.16 0.15 3.83
C ALA A 12 8.13 1.25 4.27
N LYS A 13 9.36 1.25 3.73
CA LYS A 13 10.37 2.27 4.05
C LYS A 13 9.94 3.68 3.61
N MET A 14 9.34 3.79 2.43
CA MET A 14 8.89 5.07 1.85
C MET A 14 7.77 5.70 2.69
N LEU A 15 6.82 4.88 3.17
CA LEU A 15 5.68 5.32 3.98
C LEU A 15 5.98 5.40 5.47
N GLY A 16 7.20 5.07 5.90
CA GLY A 16 7.63 5.18 7.30
C GLY A 16 7.22 4.02 8.21
N TYR A 17 6.92 2.84 7.65
CA TYR A 17 6.52 1.65 8.41
C TYR A 17 7.62 0.59 8.46
N ASP A 18 7.70 -0.13 9.58
CA ASP A 18 8.45 -1.38 9.63
C ASP A 18 7.73 -2.49 8.84
N GLN A 19 8.44 -3.55 8.46
CA GLN A 19 7.89 -4.61 7.60
C GLN A 19 6.74 -5.40 8.25
N LYS A 20 6.73 -5.54 9.57
CA LYS A 20 5.68 -6.26 10.29
C LYS A 20 4.39 -5.43 10.29
N THR A 21 4.49 -4.16 10.65
CA THR A 21 3.36 -3.23 10.61
C THR A 21 2.81 -3.09 9.21
N PHE A 22 3.68 -2.83 8.22
CA PHE A 22 3.27 -2.75 6.82
C PHE A 22 2.62 -4.04 6.31
N GLY A 23 3.17 -5.20 6.68
CA GLY A 23 2.62 -6.50 6.29
C GLY A 23 1.23 -6.75 6.88
N TRP A 24 1.01 -6.36 8.13
CA TRP A 24 -0.30 -6.43 8.77
C TRP A 24 -1.30 -5.48 8.09
N MET A 25 -0.93 -4.22 7.89
CA MET A 25 -1.74 -3.24 7.16
C MET A 25 -2.10 -3.75 5.76
N LEU A 26 -1.15 -4.38 5.05
CA LEU A 26 -1.38 -4.93 3.72
C LEU A 26 -2.42 -6.06 3.72
N HIS A 27 -2.40 -6.90 4.75
CA HIS A 27 -3.35 -8.00 4.92
C HIS A 27 -4.77 -7.51 5.25
N GLU A 28 -4.92 -6.33 5.86
CA GLU A 28 -6.24 -5.71 6.09
C GLU A 28 -6.70 -4.88 4.88
N PHE A 29 -5.78 -4.08 4.31
CA PHE A 29 -6.02 -3.19 3.16
C PHE A 29 -6.55 -3.95 1.95
N LYS A 30 -5.89 -5.03 1.53
CA LYS A 30 -6.25 -5.74 0.30
C LYS A 30 -7.68 -6.29 0.32
N PRO A 31 -8.08 -7.15 1.27
CA PRO A 31 -9.43 -7.70 1.30
C PRO A 31 -10.49 -6.62 1.52
N SER A 32 -10.21 -5.59 2.33
CA SER A 32 -11.13 -4.45 2.54
C SER A 32 -11.47 -3.72 1.24
N ASN A 33 -10.56 -3.75 0.25
CA ASN A 33 -10.73 -3.12 -1.06
C ASN A 33 -10.99 -4.13 -2.19
N GLY A 34 -11.34 -5.38 -1.87
CA GLY A 34 -11.63 -6.42 -2.87
C GLY A 34 -10.40 -6.91 -3.67
N LEU A 35 -9.19 -6.65 -3.18
CA LEU A 35 -7.93 -7.06 -3.80
C LEU A 35 -7.46 -8.42 -3.23
N GLY A 36 -6.89 -9.24 -4.11
CA GLY A 36 -6.26 -10.50 -3.78
C GLY A 36 -4.79 -10.36 -3.36
N PRO A 37 -4.21 -11.40 -2.72
CA PRO A 37 -2.79 -11.41 -2.33
C PRO A 37 -1.82 -11.18 -3.49
N ALA A 38 -2.17 -11.66 -4.69
CA ALA A 38 -1.37 -11.54 -5.91
C ALA A 38 -1.56 -10.21 -6.66
N ASP A 39 -2.54 -9.38 -6.27
CA ASP A 39 -2.78 -8.11 -6.95
C ASP A 39 -1.68 -7.10 -6.63
N ASN A 40 -0.92 -6.73 -7.65
CA ASN A 40 0.16 -5.76 -7.54
C ASN A 40 -0.42 -4.34 -7.60
N VAL A 41 -0.30 -3.62 -6.49
CA VAL A 41 -0.68 -2.22 -6.37
C VAL A 41 0.54 -1.31 -6.45
N ILE A 42 0.30 -0.03 -6.67
CA ILE A 42 1.34 1.02 -6.65
C ILE A 42 1.05 1.91 -5.45
N TRP A 43 1.99 1.98 -4.51
CA TRP A 43 1.98 2.94 -3.42
C TRP A 43 2.68 4.21 -3.87
N HIS A 44 2.10 5.35 -3.54
CA HIS A 44 2.70 6.67 -3.68
C HIS A 44 3.21 7.16 -2.32
N ASP A 45 4.20 8.05 -2.31
CA ASP A 45 4.83 8.60 -1.10
C ASP A 45 3.88 9.35 -0.16
N ASN A 46 2.73 9.82 -0.65
CA ASN A 46 1.65 10.41 0.13
C ASN A 46 0.67 9.38 0.73
N GLY A 47 0.93 8.09 0.56
CA GLY A 47 0.08 6.99 1.02
C GLY A 47 -0.96 6.54 0.01
N ASP A 48 -1.21 7.26 -1.09
CA ASP A 48 -2.23 6.84 -2.06
C ASP A 48 -1.85 5.52 -2.73
N VAL A 49 -2.83 4.64 -2.87
CA VAL A 49 -2.65 3.34 -3.51
C VAL A 49 -3.49 3.25 -4.77
N TYR A 50 -2.86 2.81 -5.85
CA TYR A 50 -3.50 2.61 -7.14
C TYR A 50 -3.45 1.14 -7.57
N PHE A 51 -4.54 0.66 -8.16
CA PHE A 51 -4.62 -0.65 -8.80
C PHE A 51 -5.11 -0.50 -10.24
N ARG A 52 -4.32 -0.99 -11.20
CA ARG A 52 -4.61 -0.87 -12.64
C ARG A 52 -4.94 0.57 -13.07
N GLY A 53 -4.27 1.56 -12.47
CA GLY A 53 -4.46 2.99 -12.75
C GLY A 53 -5.63 3.66 -12.04
N ASN A 54 -6.45 2.92 -11.29
CA ASN A 54 -7.54 3.48 -10.49
C ASN A 54 -7.10 3.70 -9.05
N PHE A 55 -7.46 4.84 -8.47
CA PHE A 55 -7.29 5.09 -7.04
C PHE A 55 -8.12 4.09 -6.24
N VAL A 56 -7.50 3.51 -5.21
CA VAL A 56 -8.13 2.54 -4.31
C VAL A 56 -8.47 3.20 -2.99
N ALA A 57 -7.45 3.62 -2.24
CA ALA A 57 -7.58 4.31 -0.96
C ALA A 57 -6.22 4.91 -0.55
N ASN A 58 -6.18 5.61 0.59
CA ASN A 58 -4.92 6.00 1.22
C ASN A 58 -4.47 4.93 2.22
N PHE A 59 -3.27 4.40 2.07
CA PHE A 59 -2.76 3.27 2.85
C PHE A 59 -2.63 3.59 4.35
N HIS A 60 -2.47 4.87 4.70
CA HIS A 60 -2.38 5.31 6.10
C HIS A 60 -3.67 5.07 6.89
N ASP A 61 -4.82 4.89 6.22
CA ASP A 61 -6.11 4.60 6.88
C ASP A 61 -6.12 3.25 7.62
N TRP A 62 -5.15 2.37 7.36
CA TRP A 62 -4.97 1.08 8.04
C TRP A 62 -3.88 1.09 9.12
N ALA A 63 -3.26 2.24 9.39
CA ALA A 63 -2.32 2.37 10.49
C ALA A 63 -3.11 2.54 11.79
N ASP A 64 -2.99 1.55 12.69
CA ASP A 64 -3.49 1.61 14.07
C ASP A 64 -2.62 2.52 14.95
#